data_AF-A0AAU9VAM8-F1
#
_entry.id   AF-A0AAU9VAM8-F1
#
_cell.length_a   1.000
_cell.length_b   1.000
_cell.length_c   1.000
_cell.angle_alpha   90.00
_cell.angle_beta   90.00
_cell.angle_gamma   90.00
#
_symmetry.space_group_name_H-M   'P 1'
#
loop_
_entity.id
_entity.type
_entity.pdbx_description
1 polymer ?
#
loop_
_entity_poly.entity_id
_entity_poly.type
_entity_poly.pdbx_seq_one_letter_code
_entity_poly.pdbx_strand_id
1 'polypeptide(L)'
;MGTARKDVVYLSGIGGNDLLCTTQIRSEVRIDDRLISLLFHVVPDCNISDPIIIGRDIFDLGLCVKIDNDNLVIYAKEQSNFCNKAVSLDFNQIDTDLEGRDKEMLISI
;
A
#
# COMPACT_ATOMS: atom_id res chain seq x y z
N MET A 1 7.87 14.25 -8.43
CA MET A 1 6.60 14.20 -9.17
C MET A 1 6.91 14.52 -10.63
N GLY A 2 6.80 13.54 -11.52
CA GLY A 2 7.01 13.73 -12.96
C GLY A 2 5.68 14.06 -13.63
N THR A 3 5.67 15.00 -14.58
CA THR A 3 4.52 15.32 -15.42
C THR A 3 4.56 14.47 -16.69
N ALA A 4 3.53 13.67 -16.92
CA ALA A 4 3.43 12.80 -18.10
C ALA A 4 2.94 13.61 -19.32
N ARG A 5 3.74 13.65 -20.39
CA ARG A 5 3.32 14.13 -21.72
C ARG A 5 3.65 13.02 -22.73
N LYS A 6 2.67 12.15 -23.00
CA LYS A 6 2.69 11.04 -23.97
C LYS A 6 3.89 10.10 -23.84
N ASP A 7 3.72 9.01 -23.10
CA ASP A 7 4.64 7.85 -22.98
C ASP A 7 6.09 8.14 -22.58
N VAL A 8 6.39 9.40 -22.29
CA VAL A 8 7.68 9.88 -21.82
C VAL A 8 7.56 10.23 -20.35
N VAL A 9 8.34 9.55 -19.53
CA VAL A 9 8.45 9.81 -18.10
C VAL A 9 9.80 10.45 -17.83
N TYR A 10 9.77 11.60 -17.14
CA TYR A 10 10.97 12.24 -16.62
C TYR A 10 11.30 11.64 -15.25
N LEU A 11 12.40 10.89 -15.19
CA LEU A 11 12.93 10.34 -13.96
C LEU A 11 13.93 11.34 -13.38
N SER A 12 13.57 11.96 -12.26
CA SER A 12 14.46 12.85 -11.51
C SER A 12 15.04 12.15 -10.29
N GLY A 13 16.30 12.45 -9.97
CA GLY A 13 17.00 11.88 -8.81
C GLY A 13 17.67 10.52 -9.05
N ILE A 14 17.68 10.01 -10.28
CA ILE A 14 18.47 8.85 -10.69
C ILE A 14 19.73 9.37 -11.39
N GLY A 15 20.81 9.55 -10.64
CA GLY A 15 22.12 9.90 -11.20
C GLY A 15 22.21 11.31 -11.80
N GLY A 16 22.15 12.35 -10.95
CA GLY A 16 22.57 13.73 -11.25
C GLY A 16 21.79 14.52 -12.32
N ASN A 17 21.15 13.86 -13.28
CA ASN A 17 20.49 14.46 -14.43
C ASN A 17 19.04 13.97 -14.52
N ASP A 18 18.16 14.80 -15.08
CA ASP A 18 16.81 14.37 -15.45
C ASP A 18 16.90 13.41 -16.64
N LEU A 19 16.44 12.18 -16.44
CA LEU A 19 16.47 11.16 -17.47
C LEU A 19 15.11 11.02 -18.14
N LEU A 20 15.15 11.04 -19.47
CA LEU A 20 13.99 10.83 -20.31
C LEU A 20 13.82 9.33 -20.59
N CYS A 21 12.74 8.74 -20.06
CA CYS A 21 12.43 7.33 -20.24
C CYS A 21 11.23 7.16 -21.18
N THR A 22 11.42 6.38 -22.25
CA THR A 22 10.37 6.04 -23.24
C THR A 22 9.99 4.56 -23.22
N THR A 23 10.74 3.73 -22.48
CA THR A 23 10.55 2.28 -22.44
C THR A 23 10.12 1.85 -21.05
N GLN A 24 9.00 1.14 -20.97
CA GLN A 24 8.47 0.62 -19.71
C GLN A 24 8.20 -0.88 -19.84
N ILE A 25 8.46 -1.62 -18.76
CA ILE A 25 8.19 -3.05 -18.67
C ILE A 25 7.27 -3.28 -17.48
N ARG A 26 6.09 -3.84 -17.73
CA ARG A 26 5.23 -4.36 -16.66
C ARG A 26 5.59 -5.82 -16.41
N SER A 27 5.89 -6.17 -15.17
CA SER A 27 6.25 -7.51 -14.78
C SER A 27 5.66 -7.88 -13.42
N GLU A 28 5.30 -9.15 -13.25
CA GLU A 28 4.99 -9.71 -11.93
C GLU A 28 6.29 -10.18 -11.28
N VAL A 29 6.66 -9.55 -10.18
CA VAL A 29 7.86 -9.87 -9.41
C VAL A 29 7.47 -10.53 -8.10
N ARG A 30 8.27 -11.52 -7.69
CA ARG A 30 8.15 -12.09 -6.36
C ARG A 30 9.12 -11.35 -5.42
N ILE A 31 8.57 -10.72 -4.40
CA ILE A 31 9.30 -10.08 -3.31
C ILE A 31 8.87 -10.81 -2.03
N ASP A 32 9.81 -11.45 -1.35
CA ASP A 32 9.55 -12.42 -0.28
C ASP A 32 8.52 -13.47 -0.74
N ASP A 33 7.45 -13.68 0.03
CA ASP A 33 6.39 -14.64 -0.30
C ASP A 33 5.27 -14.07 -1.19
N ARG A 34 5.46 -12.87 -1.76
CA ARG A 34 4.38 -12.11 -2.42
C ARG A 34 4.65 -11.88 -3.89
N LEU A 35 3.61 -12.03 -4.70
CA LEU A 35 3.63 -11.69 -6.12
C LEU A 35 3.05 -10.28 -6.32
N ILE A 36 3.82 -9.40 -6.95
CA ILE A 36 3.53 -7.98 -7.07
C ILE A 36 3.72 -7.55 -8.53
N SER A 37 2.69 -6.97 -9.14
CA SER A 37 2.80 -6.40 -10.48
C SER A 37 3.44 -5.01 -10.39
N LEU A 38 4.67 -4.87 -10.87
CA LEU A 38 5.41 -3.60 -10.93
C LEU A 38 5.59 -3.12 -12.37
N LEU A 39 5.64 -1.79 -12.55
CA LEU A 39 5.99 -1.14 -13.80
C LEU A 39 7.41 -0.56 -13.68
N PHE A 40 8.36 -1.17 -14.37
CA PHE A 40 9.74 -0.71 -14.42
C PHE A 40 9.96 0.26 -15.57
N HIS A 41 10.82 1.25 -15.33
CA HIS A 41 11.30 2.18 -16.33
C HIS A 41 12.70 1.73 -16.78
N VAL A 42 12.88 1.48 -18.08
CA VAL A 42 14.14 0.96 -18.62
C VAL A 42 15.03 2.11 -19.04
N VAL A 43 16.26 2.10 -18.55
CA VAL A 43 17.25 3.17 -18.73
C VAL A 43 18.58 2.57 -19.18
N PRO A 44 19.44 3.33 -19.87
CA PRO A 44 20.78 2.84 -20.23
C PRO A 44 21.61 2.51 -18.98
N ASP A 45 22.46 1.48 -19.09
CA ASP A 45 23.32 1.02 -17.98
C ASP A 45 24.26 2.10 -17.44
N CYS A 46 24.57 3.13 -18.24
CA CYS A 46 25.41 4.24 -17.79
C CYS A 46 24.69 5.22 -16.86
N ASN A 47 23.37 5.10 -16.69
CA ASN A 47 22.56 6.01 -15.89
C ASN A 47 22.23 5.49 -14.49
N ILE A 48 22.35 4.18 -14.25
CA ILE A 48 22.07 3.53 -12.95
C ILE A 48 23.24 2.67 -12.51
N SER A 49 23.59 2.76 -11.24
CA SER A 49 24.65 1.93 -10.65
C SER A 49 24.17 0.51 -10.37
N ASP A 50 22.88 0.37 -10.08
CA ASP A 50 22.26 -0.89 -9.68
C ASP A 50 21.33 -1.40 -10.79
N PRO A 51 21.26 -2.72 -11.05
CA PRO A 51 20.43 -3.27 -12.13
C PRO A 51 18.93 -3.03 -11.96
N ILE A 52 18.46 -2.96 -10.71
CA ILE A 52 17.05 -2.78 -10.37
C ILE A 52 16.96 -1.80 -9.22
N ILE A 53 16.17 -0.74 -9.40
CA ILE A 53 15.87 0.23 -8.36
C ILE A 53 14.37 0.14 -8.09
N ILE A 54 14.01 -0.12 -6.83
CA ILE A 54 12.63 -0.08 -6.36
C ILE A 54 12.43 1.25 -5.64
N GLY A 55 11.51 2.06 -6.15
CA GLY A 55 11.19 3.37 -5.61
C GLY A 55 10.23 3.30 -4.42
N ARG A 56 9.82 4.48 -3.95
CA ARG A 56 8.78 4.62 -2.91
C ARG A 56 7.36 4.43 -3.46
N ASP A 57 7.21 4.29 -4.77
CA ASP A 57 5.96 4.00 -5.47
C ASP A 57 5.33 2.67 -5.03
N ILE A 58 6.12 1.74 -4.50
CA ILE A 58 5.60 0.51 -3.90
C ILE A 58 4.66 0.77 -2.71
N PHE A 59 4.80 1.89 -2.01
CA PHE A 59 3.91 2.24 -0.88
C PHE A 59 2.49 2.56 -1.34
N ASP A 60 2.34 3.08 -2.56
CA ASP A 60 1.04 3.36 -3.16
C ASP A 60 0.29 2.06 -3.52
N LEU A 61 1.01 0.93 -3.60
CA LEU A 61 0.45 -0.42 -3.79
C LEU A 61 -0.01 -1.06 -2.47
N GLY A 62 -0.04 -0.31 -1.38
CA GLY A 62 -0.43 -0.83 -0.06
C GLY A 62 0.65 -1.69 0.60
N LEU A 63 1.91 -1.54 0.17
CA LEU A 63 3.05 -2.21 0.79
C LEU A 63 3.67 -1.31 1.87
N CYS A 64 4.39 -1.94 2.77
CA CYS A 64 5.16 -1.33 3.84
C CYS A 64 6.53 -2.00 3.84
N VAL A 65 7.55 -1.22 4.21
CA VAL A 65 8.93 -1.69 4.29
C VAL A 65 9.37 -1.52 5.73
N LYS A 66 9.86 -2.60 6.34
CA LYS A 66 10.55 -2.58 7.63
C LYS A 66 12.04 -2.73 7.35
N ILE A 67 12.82 -1.78 7.85
CA ILE A 67 14.29 -1.83 7.78
C ILE A 67 14.78 -2.03 9.20
N ASP A 68 15.54 -3.09 9.42
CA ASP A 68 16.35 -3.28 10.62
C ASP A 68 17.85 -3.26 10.28
N ASN A 69 18.71 -3.54 11.25
CA ASN A 69 20.17 -3.42 11.05
C ASN A 69 20.71 -4.36 9.97
N ASP A 70 20.05 -5.50 9.75
CA ASP A 70 20.55 -6.58 8.89
C ASP A 70 19.60 -6.92 7.74
N ASN A 71 18.33 -6.50 7.83
CA ASN A 71 17.27 -6.95 6.95
C ASN A 71 16.37 -5.79 6.48
N LEU A 72 15.89 -5.95 5.26
CA LEU A 72 14.79 -5.18 4.70
C LEU A 72 13.66 -6.16 4.39
N VAL A 73 12.49 -5.93 4.98
CA VAL A 73 11.31 -6.80 4.83
C VAL A 73 10.16 -6.01 4.25
N ILE A 74 9.52 -6.55 3.20
CA ILE A 74 8.37 -5.91 2.54
C ILE A 74 7.10 -6.68 2.90
N TYR A 75 6.10 -5.97 3.43
CA TYR A 75 4.83 -6.56 3.89
C TYR A 75 3.63 -5.72 3.43
N ALA A 76 2.42 -6.28 3.37
CA ALA A 76 1.24 -5.45 3.11
C ALA A 76 0.91 -4.66 4.36
N LYS A 77 0.47 -3.43 4.13
CA LYS A 77 -0.27 -2.66 5.12
C LYS A 77 -1.51 -3.48 5.49
N GLU A 78 -1.61 -3.88 6.76
CA GLU A 78 -2.85 -4.44 7.27
C GLU A 78 -3.96 -3.40 7.07
N GLN A 79 -4.86 -3.66 6.13
CA GLN A 79 -6.14 -2.98 6.14
C GLN A 79 -6.94 -3.66 7.25
N SER A 80 -6.98 -3.05 8.43
CA SER A 80 -8.05 -3.32 9.36
C SER A 80 -9.34 -2.98 8.63
N ASN A 81 -10.04 -4.01 8.14
CA ASN A 81 -11.41 -3.88 7.72
C ASN A 81 -12.19 -3.46 8.98
N PHE A 82 -12.21 -2.17 9.29
CA PHE A 82 -13.31 -1.60 10.04
C PHE A 82 -14.53 -1.81 9.16
N CYS A 83 -15.14 -2.98 9.35
CA CYS A 83 -16.43 -3.28 8.80
C CYS A 83 -17.35 -2.23 9.42
N ASN A 84 -17.63 -1.14 8.70
CA ASN A 84 -18.82 -0.33 8.90
C ASN A 84 -20.04 -1.19 8.50
N LYS A 85 -20.15 -2.40 9.05
CA LYS A 85 -21.46 -2.89 9.39
C LYS A 85 -21.91 -1.91 10.47
N ALA A 86 -22.74 -0.95 10.08
CA ALA A 86 -23.84 -0.57 10.93
C ALA A 86 -24.57 -1.88 11.21
N VAL A 87 -24.07 -2.64 12.19
CA VAL A 87 -24.80 -3.75 12.76
C VAL A 87 -26.00 -3.04 13.34
N SER A 88 -27.18 -3.28 12.77
CA SER A 88 -28.41 -3.01 13.49
C SER A 88 -28.37 -3.91 14.71
N LEU A 89 -27.76 -3.40 15.78
CA LEU A 89 -27.75 -4.06 17.07
C LEU A 89 -29.21 -4.05 17.52
N ASP A 90 -29.86 -5.20 17.43
CA ASP A 90 -31.15 -5.38 18.07
C ASP A 90 -30.88 -5.48 19.57
N PHE A 91 -30.92 -4.33 20.23
CA PHE A 91 -30.68 -4.22 21.67
C PHE A 91 -31.66 -5.07 22.50
N ASN A 92 -32.77 -5.53 21.91
CA ASN A 92 -33.69 -6.46 22.56
C ASN A 92 -33.12 -7.88 22.71
N GLN A 93 -32.15 -8.26 21.87
CA GLN A 93 -31.52 -9.58 21.88
C GLN A 93 -30.21 -9.64 22.66
N ILE A 94 -29.78 -8.53 23.26
CA ILE A 94 -28.59 -8.53 24.12
C ILE A 94 -28.97 -9.20 25.43
N ASP A 95 -28.30 -10.32 25.71
CA ASP A 95 -28.37 -11.04 26.97
C ASP A 95 -27.65 -10.21 28.04
N THR A 96 -28.43 -9.64 28.94
CA THR A 96 -27.95 -8.79 30.03
C THR A 96 -28.66 -9.25 31.29
N ASP A 97 -27.95 -9.28 32.42
CA ASP A 97 -28.52 -9.58 33.75
C ASP A 97 -29.50 -8.49 34.26
N LEU A 98 -29.84 -7.52 33.39
CA LEU A 98 -30.75 -6.42 33.65
C LEU A 98 -32.14 -6.75 33.09
N GLU A 99 -33.14 -6.68 33.95
CA GLU A 99 -34.54 -6.93 33.60
C GLU A 99 -35.38 -5.65 33.71
N GLY A 100 -36.40 -5.53 32.85
CA GLY A 100 -37.40 -4.46 32.94
C GLY A 100 -36.84 -3.04 32.78
N ARG A 101 -37.17 -2.15 33.72
CA ARG A 101 -37.01 -0.69 33.60
C ARG A 101 -35.54 -0.25 33.50
N ASP A 102 -34.62 -1.03 34.07
CA ASP A 102 -33.18 -0.75 34.02
C ASP A 102 -32.58 -1.05 32.64
N LYS A 103 -33.11 -2.07 31.95
CA LYS A 103 -32.76 -2.37 30.55
C LYS A 103 -33.29 -1.29 29.60
N GLU A 104 -34.53 -0.84 29.81
CA GLU A 104 -35.15 0.24 29.01
C GLU A 104 -34.34 1.55 29.09
N MET A 105 -33.82 1.89 30.28
CA MET A 105 -33.01 3.08 30.48
C MET A 105 -31.70 3.03 29.69
N LEU A 106 -31.02 1.88 29.66
CA LEU A 106 -29.77 1.68 28.90
C LEU A 106 -29.96 1.72 27.38
N ILE A 107 -31.07 1.17 26.87
CA ILE A 107 -31.39 1.18 25.43
C ILE A 107 -31.79 2.58 24.96
N SER A 108 -32.25 3.46 25.86
CA SER A 108 -32.73 4.81 25.55
C SER A 108 -31.66 5.91 25.50
N ILE A 109 -30.38 5.57 25.73
CA ILE A 109 -29.22 6.49 25.67
C ILE A 109 -28.62 6.48 24.27
#